data_AF-A0A933WJL2-F1
#
_entry.id   AF-A0A933WJL2-F1
#
_cell.length_a   1.000
_cell.length_b   1.000
_cell.length_c   1.000
_cell.angle_alpha   90.00
_cell.angle_beta   90.00
_cell.angle_gamma   90.00
#
_symmetry.space_group_name_H-M   'P 1'
#
loop_
_entity.id
_entity.type
_entity.pdbx_description
1 polymer ?
#
loop_
_entity_poly.entity_id
_entity_poly.type
_entity_poly.pdbx_seq_one_letter_code
_entity_poly.pdbx_strand_id
1 'polypeptide(L)'
;MKQYKKIFTILLILVFAVGVTGISYAGDKGNSALYFPGSQVSNDDYTYWYNLVSLSDPRLYPLGFDFKNTSITIEAWIKPEKIPGVILAAGNLAARVTSDGFVLYLWKGASPNASEGCHDNADYNCVKFAVKSNGAWYAATAYTPSDLTNGWHHVAGVLDVSTGTITVYVDGNPLEGADSNHPNRKTGVSAMVDSGSLFIGANQCITPEETIGGKDKSETHPGIKHWFKGTIDEIRLWKEARTQSLIKECMNQELKGEGSCKITAALATYLKFNEGGGSTVRDSSVNGNNGSFRYYKNAKKVKKDHNVRVGYHTQVQDPESLEVQDPANWVAGYPFSK
;
A
#
# COMPACT_ATOMS: atom_id res chain seq x y z
N MET A 1 39.04 54.26 31.29
CA MET A 1 38.45 53.33 32.29
C MET A 1 37.03 52.99 31.87
N LYS A 2 36.77 51.69 31.58
CA LYS A 2 35.51 50.89 31.60
C LYS A 2 34.19 51.55 31.11
N GLN A 3 33.64 51.10 29.96
CA GLN A 3 32.50 50.15 29.79
C GLN A 3 31.22 50.56 30.55
N TYR A 4 30.03 50.70 29.94
CA TYR A 4 29.21 49.61 29.38
C TYR A 4 28.20 50.09 28.31
N LYS A 5 28.00 49.23 27.30
CA LYS A 5 26.95 49.29 26.26
C LYS A 5 25.55 49.06 26.86
N LYS A 6 24.54 49.80 26.38
CA LYS A 6 23.14 49.33 26.33
C LYS A 6 22.63 49.47 24.90
N ILE A 7 22.57 48.34 24.20
CA ILE A 7 21.93 48.18 22.90
C ILE A 7 20.46 47.85 23.20
N PHE A 8 19.54 48.72 22.76
CA PHE A 8 18.10 48.44 22.78
C PHE A 8 17.76 47.68 21.50
N THR A 9 17.55 46.37 21.61
CA THR A 9 17.02 45.54 20.52
C THR A 9 15.50 45.66 20.51
N ILE A 10 14.93 46.25 19.46
CA ILE A 10 13.49 46.22 19.19
C ILE A 10 13.17 44.82 18.64
N LEU A 11 12.45 44.03 19.42
CA LEU A 11 11.93 42.71 19.05
C LEU A 11 10.71 42.92 18.15
N LEU A 12 10.89 42.84 16.83
CA LEU A 12 9.78 42.76 15.88
C LEU A 12 9.24 41.33 15.91
N ILE A 13 8.10 41.12 16.58
CA ILE A 13 7.38 39.85 16.59
C ILE A 13 6.68 39.71 15.23
N LEU A 14 7.28 38.97 14.31
CA LEU A 14 6.57 38.46 13.14
C LEU A 14 5.80 37.20 13.58
N VAL A 15 4.48 37.33 13.68
CA VAL A 15 3.57 36.19 13.82
C VAL A 15 3.43 35.54 12.44
N PHE A 16 4.25 34.51 12.17
CA PHE A 16 3.95 33.60 11.07
C PHE A 16 2.94 32.56 11.54
N ALA A 17 1.83 32.47 10.80
CA ALA A 17 0.85 31.42 10.93
C ALA A 17 1.54 30.05 10.92
N VAL A 18 1.11 29.17 11.82
CA VAL A 18 1.59 27.80 11.93
C VAL A 18 1.07 26.99 10.75
N GLY A 19 1.67 27.17 9.58
CA GLY A 19 1.71 26.14 8.56
C GLY A 19 2.61 25.05 9.10
N VAL A 20 2.10 23.82 9.16
CA VAL A 20 2.91 22.64 9.44
C VAL A 20 3.94 22.56 8.31
N THR A 21 5.12 23.11 8.57
CA THR A 21 6.29 22.99 7.72
C THR A 21 6.70 21.52 7.76
N GLY A 22 6.95 20.96 6.57
CA GLY A 22 7.28 19.55 6.41
C GLY A 22 8.32 19.12 7.42
N ILE A 23 8.07 17.99 8.08
CA ILE A 23 9.08 17.33 8.88
C ILE A 23 10.10 16.75 7.89
N SER A 24 11.01 17.59 7.41
CA SER A 24 12.18 17.20 6.64
C SER A 24 13.31 16.91 7.61
N TYR A 25 13.65 15.64 7.79
CA TYR A 25 14.97 15.06 7.48
C TYR A 25 15.03 13.66 8.11
N ALA A 26 15.30 12.65 7.28
CA ALA A 26 15.82 11.38 7.75
C ALA A 26 17.19 11.63 8.38
N GLY A 27 17.36 11.23 9.65
CA GLY A 27 18.64 11.33 10.33
C GLY A 27 19.76 10.64 9.52
N ASP A 28 20.79 11.39 9.18
CA ASP A 28 22.19 11.02 8.94
C ASP A 28 22.59 9.80 8.06
N LYS A 29 21.69 9.11 7.34
CA LYS A 29 22.09 7.91 6.56
C LYS A 29 21.50 7.72 5.16
N GLY A 30 20.65 8.61 4.65
CA GLY A 30 20.12 8.49 3.29
C GLY A 30 19.04 7.40 3.08
N ASN A 31 18.60 6.72 4.14
CA ASN A 31 17.41 5.86 4.10
C ASN A 31 16.18 6.68 4.53
N SER A 32 15.21 6.83 3.63
CA SER A 32 13.90 7.42 3.93
C SER A 32 12.80 6.40 3.69
N ALA A 33 11.60 6.71 4.15
CA ALA A 33 10.41 5.97 3.83
C ALA A 33 9.25 6.92 3.60
N LEU A 34 8.18 6.41 3.00
CA LEU A 34 7.03 7.22 2.63
C LEU A 34 5.95 7.12 3.70
N TYR A 35 5.59 8.27 4.28
CA TYR A 35 4.55 8.37 5.29
C TYR A 35 3.18 8.65 4.66
N PHE A 36 2.22 7.81 5.00
CA PHE A 36 0.81 7.94 4.65
C PHE A 36 0.07 8.46 5.89
N PRO A 37 -0.19 9.78 5.99
CA PRO A 37 -0.78 10.39 7.20
C PRO A 37 -2.21 9.96 7.47
N GLY A 38 -2.85 9.29 6.49
CA GLY A 38 -4.15 8.66 6.58
C GLY A 38 -5.20 9.48 7.33
N SER A 39 -5.79 10.49 6.71
CA SER A 39 -6.92 11.20 7.32
C SER A 39 -7.71 12.04 6.33
N GLN A 40 -8.96 12.32 6.74
CA GLN A 40 -9.74 13.40 6.18
C GLN A 40 -9.16 14.74 6.64
N VAL A 41 -8.62 15.54 5.74
CA VAL A 41 -8.33 16.96 6.04
C VAL A 41 -9.46 17.76 5.42
N SER A 42 -10.21 18.48 6.24
CA SER A 42 -11.37 19.25 5.78
C SER A 42 -11.12 20.75 5.98
N ASN A 43 -11.29 21.55 4.93
CA ASN A 43 -11.37 23.01 4.98
C ASN A 43 -12.70 23.48 4.39
N ASP A 44 -12.91 24.79 4.22
CA ASP A 44 -14.21 25.34 3.80
C ASP A 44 -14.62 24.93 2.38
N ASP A 45 -13.66 24.54 1.54
CA ASP A 45 -13.88 24.23 0.13
C ASP A 45 -13.72 22.74 -0.19
N TYR A 46 -12.95 22.00 0.61
CA TYR A 46 -12.55 20.62 0.31
C TYR A 46 -12.48 19.71 1.53
N THR A 47 -12.61 18.42 1.26
CA THR A 47 -12.22 17.32 2.15
C THR A 47 -11.22 16.46 1.38
N TYR A 48 -9.96 16.44 1.80
CA TYR A 48 -8.99 15.41 1.41
C TYR A 48 -9.32 14.12 2.13
N TRP A 49 -9.13 12.94 1.55
CA TRP A 49 -9.57 11.67 2.17
C TRP A 49 -8.46 10.66 2.44
N TYR A 50 -7.47 10.57 1.54
CA TYR A 50 -6.38 9.61 1.65
C TYR A 50 -5.23 9.98 0.70
N ASN A 51 -4.08 9.37 0.96
CA ASN A 51 -2.88 9.45 0.13
C ASN A 51 -2.65 8.09 -0.53
N LEU A 52 -2.09 8.12 -1.73
CA LEU A 52 -1.75 6.90 -2.46
C LEU A 52 -0.50 7.13 -3.31
N VAL A 53 0.18 6.04 -3.66
CA VAL A 53 1.07 6.02 -4.83
C VAL A 53 0.36 5.31 -5.96
N SER A 54 0.23 5.96 -7.11
CA SER A 54 -0.31 5.37 -8.33
C SER A 54 0.83 4.98 -9.25
N LEU A 55 0.81 3.75 -9.76
CA LEU A 55 1.69 3.33 -10.83
C LEU A 55 0.92 3.31 -12.16
N SER A 56 1.67 3.37 -13.26
CA SER A 56 1.12 3.32 -14.61
C SER A 56 0.30 2.04 -14.84
N ASP A 57 -0.82 2.18 -15.54
CA ASP A 57 -1.63 1.02 -15.91
C ASP A 57 -0.87 0.18 -16.94
N PRO A 58 -0.58 -1.11 -16.66
CA PRO A 58 0.20 -1.95 -17.56
C PRO A 58 -0.48 -2.17 -18.92
N ARG A 59 -1.80 -1.95 -19.03
CA ARG A 59 -2.53 -2.05 -20.31
C ARG A 59 -2.30 -0.84 -21.23
N LEU A 60 -1.93 0.31 -20.65
CA LEU A 60 -1.62 1.54 -21.38
C LEU A 60 -0.10 1.72 -21.54
N TYR A 61 0.68 1.19 -20.61
CA TYR A 61 2.14 1.26 -20.57
C TYR A 61 2.72 -0.15 -20.35
N PRO A 62 3.01 -0.92 -21.42
CA PRO A 62 3.31 -2.35 -21.35
C PRO A 62 4.67 -2.70 -20.69
N LEU A 63 5.50 -1.70 -20.37
CA LEU A 63 6.69 -1.86 -19.53
C LEU A 63 6.36 -1.85 -18.01
N GLY A 64 5.09 -1.61 -17.65
CA GLY A 64 4.60 -1.72 -16.29
C GLY A 64 4.45 -3.15 -15.79
N PHE A 65 4.06 -3.31 -14.52
CA PHE A 65 3.83 -4.62 -13.91
C PHE A 65 2.57 -5.29 -14.48
N ASP A 66 2.71 -6.05 -15.56
CA ASP A 66 1.71 -7.01 -16.04
C ASP A 66 1.79 -8.29 -15.20
N PHE A 67 0.71 -8.60 -14.49
CA PHE A 67 0.60 -9.73 -13.58
C PHE A 67 -0.29 -10.86 -14.14
N LYS A 68 -0.62 -10.82 -15.43
CA LYS A 68 -1.30 -11.93 -16.11
C LYS A 68 -0.39 -13.15 -16.18
N ASN A 69 -0.99 -14.32 -15.99
CA ASN A 69 -0.38 -15.63 -16.21
C ASN A 69 0.93 -15.86 -15.45
N THR A 70 1.14 -15.18 -14.33
CA THR A 70 2.35 -15.28 -13.53
C THR A 70 2.03 -15.59 -12.08
N SER A 71 2.96 -16.29 -11.43
CA SER A 71 3.09 -16.23 -9.97
C SER A 71 3.49 -14.83 -9.54
N ILE A 72 3.16 -14.45 -8.31
CA ILE A 72 3.38 -13.10 -7.80
C ILE A 72 3.95 -13.17 -6.40
N THR A 73 4.92 -12.30 -6.11
CA THR A 73 5.31 -11.98 -4.73
C THR A 73 5.26 -10.48 -4.53
N ILE A 74 4.60 -10.05 -3.47
CA ILE A 74 4.59 -8.67 -2.99
C ILE A 74 5.31 -8.66 -1.66
N GLU A 75 6.24 -7.73 -1.46
CA GLU A 75 6.94 -7.51 -0.19
C GLU A 75 6.90 -6.03 0.16
N ALA A 76 6.82 -5.71 1.44
CA ALA A 76 6.95 -4.35 1.96
C ALA A 76 7.40 -4.37 3.41
N TRP A 77 8.16 -3.35 3.82
CA TRP A 77 8.27 -2.97 5.22
C TRP A 77 7.16 -1.98 5.55
N ILE A 78 6.46 -2.22 6.65
CA ILE A 78 5.37 -1.37 7.12
C ILE A 78 5.56 -0.99 8.57
N LYS A 79 5.16 0.23 8.91
CA LYS A 79 5.00 0.69 10.29
C LYS A 79 3.61 1.32 10.41
N PRO A 80 2.56 0.49 10.57
CA PRO A 80 1.19 0.98 10.58
C PRO A 80 0.88 1.72 11.87
N GLU A 81 0.05 2.76 11.78
CA GLU A 81 -0.50 3.49 12.94
C GLU A 81 -1.99 3.19 13.14
N LYS A 82 -2.61 2.51 12.16
CA LYS A 82 -4.02 2.16 12.16
C LYS A 82 -4.24 0.85 11.40
N ILE A 83 -5.20 0.08 11.91
CA ILE A 83 -5.75 -1.11 11.28
C ILE A 83 -7.29 -0.98 11.30
N PRO A 84 -8.02 -1.37 10.24
CA PRO A 84 -7.55 -1.92 8.96
C PRO A 84 -6.93 -0.86 8.03
N GLY A 85 -6.18 -1.33 7.03
CA GLY A 85 -5.56 -0.46 6.02
C GLY A 85 -4.97 -1.24 4.84
N VAL A 86 -5.13 -0.73 3.62
CA VAL A 86 -4.61 -1.36 2.38
C VAL A 86 -3.17 -0.95 2.13
N ILE A 87 -2.25 -1.90 2.15
CA ILE A 87 -0.84 -1.67 1.84
C ILE A 87 -0.68 -1.49 0.33
N LEU A 88 -1.19 -2.44 -0.44
CA LEU A 88 -1.07 -2.45 -1.89
C LEU A 88 -2.23 -3.21 -2.52
N ALA A 89 -2.77 -2.68 -3.61
CA ALA A 89 -3.82 -3.33 -4.40
C ALA A 89 -3.57 -3.16 -5.89
N ALA A 90 -3.81 -4.21 -6.67
CA ALA A 90 -3.73 -4.15 -8.12
C ALA A 90 -4.94 -4.81 -8.78
N GLY A 91 -5.20 -4.37 -10.01
CA GLY A 91 -6.38 -4.80 -10.75
C GLY A 91 -7.63 -4.05 -10.30
N ASN A 92 -8.74 -4.35 -10.97
CA ASN A 92 -9.98 -3.63 -10.75
C ASN A 92 -10.89 -4.39 -9.78
N LEU A 93 -10.45 -4.56 -8.53
CA LEU A 93 -11.20 -5.30 -7.50
C LEU A 93 -12.60 -4.70 -7.22
N ALA A 94 -12.77 -3.41 -7.57
CA ALA A 94 -14.00 -2.65 -7.53
C ALA A 94 -15.12 -3.15 -8.42
N ALA A 95 -14.74 -3.66 -9.59
CA ALA A 95 -15.59 -3.48 -10.72
C ALA A 95 -15.92 -4.79 -11.38
N ARG A 96 -17.12 -5.24 -11.01
CA ARG A 96 -17.80 -6.40 -11.57
C ARG A 96 -17.19 -7.72 -11.15
N VAL A 97 -18.02 -8.73 -11.34
CA VAL A 97 -17.83 -10.15 -11.02
C VAL A 97 -16.67 -10.78 -11.83
N THR A 98 -15.99 -10.03 -12.72
CA THR A 98 -15.15 -10.58 -13.80
C THR A 98 -13.72 -10.03 -13.90
N SER A 99 -13.30 -9.08 -13.05
CA SER A 99 -11.93 -8.55 -13.06
C SER A 99 -11.04 -9.31 -12.08
N ASP A 100 -9.89 -9.75 -12.59
CA ASP A 100 -8.83 -10.32 -11.77
C ASP A 100 -8.03 -9.21 -11.06
N GLY A 101 -7.40 -9.58 -9.95
CA GLY A 101 -6.59 -8.67 -9.17
C GLY A 101 -6.23 -9.23 -7.82
N PHE A 102 -5.50 -8.44 -7.04
CA PHE A 102 -5.03 -8.85 -5.73
C PHE A 102 -4.87 -7.67 -4.79
N VAL A 103 -4.87 -7.96 -3.49
CA VAL A 103 -4.69 -6.95 -2.44
C VAL A 103 -3.95 -7.54 -1.25
N LEU A 104 -2.93 -6.82 -0.77
CA LEU A 104 -2.23 -7.05 0.49
C LEU A 104 -2.68 -5.96 1.49
N TYR A 105 -3.23 -6.37 2.63
CA TYR A 105 -3.88 -5.45 3.56
C TYR A 105 -3.81 -5.91 5.01
N LEU A 106 -4.04 -4.96 5.91
CA LEU A 106 -4.16 -5.17 7.36
C LEU A 106 -5.63 -5.29 7.75
N TRP A 107 -5.91 -6.18 8.68
CA TRP A 107 -7.27 -6.43 9.20
C TRP A 107 -7.28 -6.57 10.74
N LYS A 108 -8.41 -6.20 11.37
CA LYS A 108 -8.64 -6.35 12.81
C LYS A 108 -9.92 -7.13 13.08
N GLY A 109 -9.85 -8.08 14.00
CA GLY A 109 -10.97 -8.87 14.50
C GLY A 109 -11.41 -10.00 13.57
N ALA A 110 -12.45 -10.72 14.00
CA ALA A 110 -12.97 -11.90 13.34
C ALA A 110 -13.42 -11.64 11.90
N SER A 111 -12.99 -12.51 10.98
CA SER A 111 -13.70 -12.67 9.70
C SER A 111 -15.10 -13.22 10.03
N PRO A 112 -16.18 -12.83 9.35
CA PRO A 112 -17.55 -13.15 9.76
C PRO A 112 -17.94 -14.65 9.90
N ASN A 113 -17.03 -15.62 9.72
CA ASN A 113 -17.27 -17.06 9.87
C ASN A 113 -16.06 -17.89 10.39
N ALA A 114 -15.17 -17.37 11.24
CA ALA A 114 -13.89 -18.05 11.49
C ALA A 114 -13.98 -19.36 12.33
N SER A 115 -13.08 -20.32 12.03
CA SER A 115 -12.31 -20.97 13.09
C SER A 115 -10.78 -20.93 12.91
N GLU A 116 -10.25 -20.38 11.80
CA GLU A 116 -8.87 -19.91 11.59
C GLU A 116 -8.79 -18.77 10.51
N GLY A 117 -9.66 -17.77 10.64
CA GLY A 117 -9.34 -16.37 10.28
C GLY A 117 -8.91 -15.62 11.54
N CYS A 118 -8.44 -14.37 11.45
CA CYS A 118 -8.16 -13.48 12.61
C CYS A 118 -9.06 -13.87 13.77
N HIS A 119 -8.51 -14.41 14.87
CA HIS A 119 -9.28 -15.16 15.87
C HIS A 119 -10.59 -14.44 16.21
N ASP A 120 -11.63 -15.19 16.62
CA ASP A 120 -12.97 -14.67 17.01
C ASP A 120 -12.95 -13.55 18.06
N ASN A 121 -11.78 -13.23 18.60
CA ASN A 121 -11.55 -12.07 19.42
C ASN A 121 -11.24 -10.83 18.55
N ALA A 122 -12.07 -9.80 18.72
CA ALA A 122 -11.98 -8.49 18.09
C ALA A 122 -10.63 -7.76 18.28
N ASP A 123 -9.76 -8.25 19.18
CA ASP A 123 -8.47 -7.65 19.50
C ASP A 123 -7.30 -8.14 18.65
N TYR A 124 -7.47 -9.18 17.81
CA TYR A 124 -6.39 -9.65 16.96
C TYR A 124 -6.24 -8.83 15.68
N ASN A 125 -5.00 -8.54 15.34
CA ASN A 125 -4.61 -7.96 14.07
C ASN A 125 -4.00 -9.04 13.17
N CYS A 126 -4.18 -8.90 11.85
CA CYS A 126 -3.60 -9.79 10.87
C CYS A 126 -3.16 -9.05 9.61
N VAL A 127 -2.29 -9.73 8.87
CA VAL A 127 -1.99 -9.40 7.47
C VAL A 127 -2.75 -10.37 6.58
N LYS A 128 -3.38 -9.87 5.52
CA LYS A 128 -4.15 -10.67 4.56
C LYS A 128 -3.69 -10.39 3.13
N PHE A 129 -3.63 -11.44 2.34
CA PHE A 129 -3.41 -11.38 0.89
C PHE A 129 -4.58 -12.07 0.21
N ALA A 130 -5.39 -11.29 -0.50
CA ALA A 130 -6.51 -11.79 -1.26
C ALA A 130 -6.24 -11.68 -2.76
N VAL A 131 -6.65 -12.69 -3.50
CA VAL A 131 -6.55 -12.78 -4.95
C VAL A 131 -7.93 -13.10 -5.49
N LYS A 132 -8.34 -12.37 -6.52
CA LYS A 132 -9.49 -12.72 -7.36
C LYS A 132 -8.96 -13.20 -8.70
N SER A 133 -9.28 -14.44 -9.04
CA SER A 133 -8.85 -15.08 -10.28
C SER A 133 -10.03 -15.84 -10.87
N ASN A 134 -10.33 -15.59 -12.15
CA ASN A 134 -11.41 -16.24 -12.90
C ASN A 134 -12.77 -16.19 -12.19
N GLY A 135 -13.07 -15.07 -11.53
CA GLY A 135 -14.33 -14.85 -10.80
C GLY A 135 -14.41 -15.54 -9.44
N ALA A 136 -13.38 -16.27 -9.01
CA ALA A 136 -13.28 -16.87 -7.68
C ALA A 136 -12.34 -16.05 -6.78
N TRP A 137 -12.68 -15.98 -5.49
CA TRP A 137 -11.85 -15.35 -4.48
C TRP A 137 -11.04 -16.37 -3.70
N TYR A 138 -9.81 -15.97 -3.40
CA TYR A 138 -8.84 -16.72 -2.62
C TYR A 138 -8.24 -15.77 -1.59
N ALA A 139 -8.03 -16.22 -0.36
CA ALA A 139 -7.37 -15.39 0.63
C ALA A 139 -6.48 -16.18 1.59
N ALA A 140 -5.30 -15.64 1.84
CA ALA A 140 -4.40 -16.06 2.89
C ALA A 140 -4.38 -14.99 3.98
N THR A 141 -4.33 -15.44 5.23
CA THR A 141 -4.20 -14.59 6.42
C THR A 141 -2.88 -14.98 7.08
N ALA A 142 -2.27 -14.09 7.86
CA ALA A 142 -1.23 -14.42 8.81
C ALA A 142 -1.48 -13.68 10.11
N TYR A 143 -1.45 -14.43 11.21
CA TYR A 143 -1.58 -13.86 12.55
C TYR A 143 -0.32 -13.10 12.90
N THR A 144 -0.51 -12.00 13.60
CA THR A 144 0.61 -11.22 14.13
C THR A 144 0.62 -11.35 15.64
N PRO A 145 1.69 -11.86 16.27
CA PRO A 145 1.82 -11.79 17.72
C PRO A 145 1.93 -10.31 18.15
N SER A 146 1.16 -9.92 19.17
CA SER A 146 1.05 -8.58 19.80
C SER A 146 1.34 -7.35 18.92
N ASP A 147 0.26 -6.62 18.59
CA ASP A 147 0.18 -5.27 18.02
C ASP A 147 1.12 -4.92 16.85
N LEU A 148 0.66 -5.20 15.62
CA LEU A 148 1.23 -4.70 14.37
C LEU A 148 1.53 -3.20 14.34
N THR A 149 0.88 -2.38 15.18
CA THR A 149 1.15 -0.93 15.21
C THR A 149 2.41 -0.56 16.00
N ASN A 150 3.03 -1.53 16.66
CA ASN A 150 4.26 -1.34 17.42
C ASN A 150 5.51 -1.67 16.60
N GLY A 151 5.94 -0.72 15.77
CA GLY A 151 7.22 -0.80 15.08
C GLY A 151 7.14 -1.27 13.63
N TRP A 152 8.29 -1.64 13.08
CA TRP A 152 8.43 -2.07 11.69
C TRP A 152 8.21 -3.57 11.56
N HIS A 153 7.40 -3.95 10.58
CA HIS A 153 7.16 -5.35 10.22
C HIS A 153 7.38 -5.56 8.72
N HIS A 154 7.99 -6.67 8.37
CA HIS A 154 8.05 -7.11 6.99
C HIS A 154 6.80 -7.92 6.67
N VAL A 155 6.12 -7.59 5.58
CA VAL A 155 4.93 -8.31 5.13
C VAL A 155 5.09 -8.76 3.70
N ALA A 156 4.67 -9.98 3.41
CA ALA A 156 4.69 -10.49 2.05
C ALA A 156 3.46 -11.32 1.70
N GLY A 157 2.98 -11.18 0.47
CA GLY A 157 1.94 -12.02 -0.13
C GLY A 157 2.50 -12.76 -1.34
N VAL A 158 2.33 -14.08 -1.37
CA VAL A 158 2.79 -14.94 -2.47
C VAL A 158 1.61 -15.65 -3.09
N LEU A 159 1.46 -15.52 -4.41
CA LEU A 159 0.64 -16.40 -5.25
C LEU A 159 1.58 -17.29 -6.04
N ASP A 160 1.48 -18.59 -5.83
CA ASP A 160 2.16 -19.58 -6.65
C ASP A 160 1.14 -20.30 -7.54
N VAL A 161 1.09 -19.91 -8.81
CA VAL A 161 0.19 -20.51 -9.80
C VAL A 161 0.60 -21.95 -10.13
N SER A 162 1.88 -22.30 -10.01
CA SER A 162 2.37 -23.64 -10.34
C SER A 162 1.86 -24.70 -9.37
N THR A 163 1.71 -24.33 -8.10
CA THR A 163 1.11 -25.16 -7.04
C THR A 163 -0.36 -24.80 -6.78
N GLY A 164 -0.83 -23.71 -7.37
CA GLY A 164 -2.16 -23.14 -7.17
C GLY A 164 -2.40 -22.66 -5.74
N THR A 165 -1.38 -22.14 -5.06
CA THR A 165 -1.42 -21.77 -3.64
C THR A 165 -1.25 -20.26 -3.42
N ILE A 166 -1.78 -19.76 -2.30
CA ILE A 166 -1.50 -18.42 -1.79
C ILE A 166 -1.01 -18.47 -0.34
N THR A 167 0.01 -17.66 -0.03
CA THR A 167 0.64 -17.58 1.28
C THR A 167 0.84 -16.13 1.70
N VAL A 168 0.73 -15.84 3.00
CA VAL A 168 1.12 -14.56 3.60
C VAL A 168 2.24 -14.82 4.60
N TYR A 169 3.22 -13.93 4.63
CA TYR A 169 4.30 -13.92 5.60
C TYR A 169 4.31 -12.62 6.40
N VAL A 170 4.56 -12.72 7.71
CA VAL A 170 4.86 -11.59 8.60
C VAL A 170 6.19 -11.85 9.28
N ASP A 171 7.12 -10.91 9.13
CA ASP A 171 8.51 -11.04 9.59
C ASP A 171 9.16 -12.36 9.11
N GLY A 172 8.82 -12.72 7.86
CA GLY A 172 9.25 -13.94 7.19
C GLY A 172 8.55 -15.24 7.63
N ASN A 173 7.64 -15.19 8.59
CA ASN A 173 6.92 -16.36 9.09
C ASN A 173 5.55 -16.50 8.41
N PRO A 174 5.24 -17.66 7.80
CA PRO A 174 3.96 -17.88 7.14
C PRO A 174 2.85 -18.11 8.16
N LEU A 175 1.62 -18.08 7.67
CA LEU A 175 0.56 -18.86 8.29
C LEU A 175 0.57 -20.30 7.78
N GLU A 176 0.49 -21.25 8.70
CA GLU A 176 0.14 -22.63 8.39
C GLU A 176 -1.38 -22.78 8.28
N GLY A 177 -1.87 -23.42 7.21
CA GLY A 177 -3.29 -23.80 7.07
C GLY A 177 -4.22 -22.67 6.61
N ALA A 178 -4.94 -22.87 5.51
CA ALA A 178 -6.22 -22.18 5.34
C ALA A 178 -7.25 -22.89 6.18
N ASP A 179 -7.94 -22.12 7.01
CA ASP A 179 -9.17 -22.59 7.58
C ASP A 179 -10.12 -23.14 6.49
N SER A 180 -10.71 -24.30 6.77
CA SER A 180 -11.93 -24.80 6.15
C SER A 180 -13.13 -23.85 6.24
N ASN A 181 -13.08 -22.84 7.10
CA ASN A 181 -14.20 -21.94 7.42
C ASN A 181 -13.98 -20.47 6.98
N HIS A 182 -12.85 -20.11 6.36
CA HIS A 182 -12.78 -18.86 5.58
C HIS A 182 -13.52 -19.09 4.25
N PRO A 183 -14.46 -18.21 3.83
CA PRO A 183 -15.28 -18.44 2.64
C PRO A 183 -14.46 -18.55 1.34
N ASN A 184 -13.21 -18.05 1.35
CA ASN A 184 -12.27 -18.11 0.24
C ASN A 184 -11.18 -19.16 0.47
N ARG A 185 -10.84 -19.90 -0.58
CA ARG A 185 -9.85 -20.99 -0.58
C ARG A 185 -8.41 -20.43 -0.58
N LYS A 186 -7.42 -21.20 -0.12
CA LYS A 186 -5.98 -20.91 -0.36
C LYS A 186 -5.35 -21.71 -1.48
N THR A 187 -6.04 -22.74 -1.96
CA THR A 187 -5.54 -23.67 -2.98
C THR A 187 -6.47 -23.71 -4.18
N GLY A 188 -5.98 -24.27 -5.30
CA GLY A 188 -6.72 -24.29 -6.57
C GLY A 188 -6.84 -22.90 -7.20
N VAL A 189 -5.91 -22.00 -6.89
CA VAL A 189 -5.83 -20.68 -7.50
C VAL A 189 -5.28 -20.87 -8.92
N SER A 190 -5.99 -20.35 -9.91
CA SER A 190 -5.50 -20.30 -11.29
C SER A 190 -4.77 -18.98 -11.56
N ALA A 191 -3.95 -18.95 -12.60
CA ALA A 191 -3.33 -17.72 -13.07
C ALA A 191 -4.40 -16.67 -13.37
N MET A 192 -4.14 -15.42 -12.96
CA MET A 192 -4.98 -14.29 -13.36
C MET A 192 -4.81 -14.05 -14.86
N VAL A 193 -5.90 -13.80 -15.56
CA VAL A 193 -5.96 -13.59 -17.01
C VAL A 193 -6.13 -12.12 -17.39
N ASP A 194 -6.43 -11.25 -16.43
CA ASP A 194 -6.46 -9.80 -16.61
C ASP A 194 -5.47 -9.08 -15.67
N SER A 195 -5.07 -7.87 -16.05
CA SER A 195 -4.26 -6.97 -15.23
C SER A 195 -4.84 -5.57 -15.24
N GLY A 196 -4.50 -4.79 -14.21
CA GLY A 196 -4.99 -3.42 -14.12
C GLY A 196 -4.09 -2.55 -13.28
N SER A 197 -4.59 -1.34 -13.03
CA SER A 197 -3.88 -0.32 -12.27
C SER A 197 -3.44 -0.82 -10.90
N LEU A 198 -2.33 -0.27 -10.41
CA LEU A 198 -1.68 -0.64 -9.16
C LEU A 198 -1.59 0.60 -8.27
N PHE A 199 -2.00 0.43 -7.01
CA PHE A 199 -2.02 1.47 -5.99
C PHE A 199 -1.39 0.98 -4.70
N ILE A 200 -0.73 1.91 -4.01
CA ILE A 200 -0.15 1.69 -2.68
C ILE A 200 -0.82 2.66 -1.71
N GLY A 201 -1.14 2.19 -0.52
CA GLY A 201 -1.72 2.98 0.57
C GLY A 201 -3.24 3.16 0.50
N ALA A 202 -3.89 2.81 -0.61
CA ALA A 202 -5.34 2.78 -0.75
C ALA A 202 -5.78 1.89 -1.92
N ASN A 203 -7.00 1.35 -1.87
CA ASN A 203 -7.71 0.84 -3.04
C ASN A 203 -8.94 1.71 -3.33
N GLN A 204 -9.33 1.90 -4.60
CA GLN A 204 -10.53 2.70 -4.91
C GLN A 204 -11.84 2.01 -4.54
N CYS A 205 -11.85 0.71 -4.30
CA CYS A 205 -13.06 0.02 -3.95
C CYS A 205 -12.84 -1.15 -3.03
N ILE A 206 -13.81 -1.24 -2.11
CA ILE A 206 -14.19 -2.39 -1.31
C ILE A 206 -13.31 -2.62 -0.08
N THR A 207 -14.01 -2.52 1.05
CA THR A 207 -13.86 -3.35 2.25
C THR A 207 -13.86 -4.82 1.83
N PRO A 208 -12.69 -5.50 1.71
CA PRO A 208 -12.62 -6.85 1.12
C PRO A 208 -13.72 -7.77 1.65
N GLU A 209 -14.07 -7.65 2.91
CA GLU A 209 -15.01 -8.53 3.61
C GLU A 209 -16.51 -8.28 3.35
N GLU A 210 -16.93 -7.09 2.92
CA GLU A 210 -18.35 -6.85 2.56
C GLU A 210 -18.70 -7.33 1.14
N THR A 211 -17.69 -7.56 0.28
CA THR A 211 -17.87 -8.03 -1.11
C THR A 211 -17.23 -9.39 -1.39
N ILE A 212 -16.45 -9.92 -0.44
CA ILE A 212 -16.15 -11.35 -0.33
C ILE A 212 -17.45 -12.06 0.12
N GLY A 213 -18.27 -12.46 -0.86
CA GLY A 213 -19.52 -13.20 -0.64
C GLY A 213 -20.82 -12.37 -0.61
N GLY A 214 -20.74 -11.04 -0.67
CA GLY A 214 -21.91 -10.16 -0.75
C GLY A 214 -22.57 -10.15 -2.14
N LYS A 215 -23.88 -10.45 -2.22
CA LYS A 215 -24.68 -10.43 -3.46
C LYS A 215 -25.28 -9.06 -3.82
N ASP A 216 -25.11 -8.04 -2.97
CA ASP A 216 -25.75 -6.75 -3.18
C ASP A 216 -25.02 -5.91 -4.24
N LYS A 217 -25.66 -5.84 -5.41
CA LYS A 217 -25.23 -5.10 -6.61
C LYS A 217 -25.55 -3.61 -6.57
N SER A 218 -25.83 -3.02 -5.41
CA SER A 218 -25.96 -1.57 -5.36
C SER A 218 -24.56 -0.98 -5.48
N GLU A 219 -24.20 -0.58 -6.70
CA GLU A 219 -23.01 0.24 -7.00
C GLU A 219 -23.18 1.65 -6.38
N THR A 220 -23.49 1.72 -5.09
CA THR A 220 -23.32 2.95 -4.32
C THR A 220 -21.83 3.05 -4.06
N HIS A 221 -21.22 4.10 -4.62
CA HIS A 221 -19.79 4.42 -4.54
C HIS A 221 -19.17 3.87 -3.25
N PRO A 222 -18.30 2.85 -3.32
CA PRO A 222 -17.71 2.29 -2.12
C PRO A 222 -16.83 3.38 -1.54
N GLY A 223 -17.32 4.02 -0.47
CA GLY A 223 -16.47 4.86 0.36
C GLY A 223 -15.25 4.03 0.72
N ILE A 224 -14.06 4.54 0.41
CA ILE A 224 -12.81 3.84 0.73
C ILE A 224 -12.70 3.83 2.26
N LYS A 225 -13.08 2.72 2.90
CA LYS A 225 -13.08 2.62 4.37
C LYS A 225 -11.71 2.22 4.94
N HIS A 226 -10.75 1.82 4.09
CA HIS A 226 -9.51 1.16 4.52
C HIS A 226 -8.24 1.70 3.83
N TRP A 227 -7.99 3.00 3.90
CA TRP A 227 -6.67 3.55 3.57
C TRP A 227 -5.61 3.11 4.59
N PHE A 228 -4.37 2.97 4.14
CA PHE A 228 -3.23 2.81 5.03
C PHE A 228 -2.95 4.10 5.77
N LYS A 229 -2.66 3.98 7.06
CA LYS A 229 -2.11 5.06 7.88
C LYS A 229 -0.86 4.54 8.55
N GLY A 230 0.26 5.22 8.34
CA GLY A 230 1.57 4.80 8.83
C GLY A 230 2.64 4.99 7.78
N THR A 231 3.78 4.32 7.96
CA THR A 231 4.92 4.42 7.04
C THR A 231 5.07 3.13 6.24
N ILE A 232 5.41 3.22 4.95
CA ILE A 232 5.79 2.08 4.11
C ILE A 232 7.19 2.31 3.56
N ASP A 233 7.97 1.24 3.51
CA ASP A 233 9.32 1.20 2.94
C ASP A 233 9.50 -0.05 2.05
N GLU A 234 10.44 0.00 1.12
CA GLU A 234 10.98 -1.18 0.40
C GLU A 234 9.92 -2.09 -0.28
N ILE A 235 9.03 -1.50 -1.08
CA ILE A 235 8.03 -2.27 -1.82
C ILE A 235 8.69 -3.03 -2.96
N ARG A 236 8.50 -4.36 -3.00
CA ARG A 236 9.00 -5.23 -4.07
C ARG A 236 7.85 -5.99 -4.70
N LEU A 237 7.77 -5.96 -6.02
CA LEU A 237 6.79 -6.70 -6.81
C LEU A 237 7.51 -7.62 -7.77
N TRP A 238 7.29 -8.92 -7.60
CA TRP A 238 7.92 -9.96 -8.38
C TRP A 238 6.89 -10.72 -9.23
N LYS A 239 7.27 -11.07 -10.46
CA LYS A 239 6.59 -12.01 -11.36
C LYS A 239 7.08 -13.45 -11.12
N GLU A 240 7.23 -13.82 -9.86
CA GLU A 240 7.61 -15.17 -9.43
C GLU A 240 7.07 -15.43 -8.03
N ALA A 241 6.86 -16.71 -7.70
CA ALA A 241 6.61 -17.13 -6.33
C ALA A 241 7.95 -17.27 -5.62
N ARG A 242 8.28 -16.33 -4.72
CA ARG A 242 9.50 -16.43 -3.91
C ARG A 242 9.27 -17.37 -2.75
N THR A 243 10.31 -18.12 -2.40
CA THR A 243 10.28 -19.03 -1.26
C THR A 243 10.36 -18.26 0.05
N GLN A 244 9.86 -18.87 1.13
CA GLN A 244 10.04 -18.32 2.48
C GLN A 244 11.51 -18.04 2.82
N SER A 245 12.43 -18.92 2.40
CA SER A 245 13.86 -18.76 2.67
C SER A 245 14.42 -17.50 2.02
N LEU A 246 14.09 -17.25 0.74
CA LEU A 246 14.50 -16.04 0.02
C LEU A 246 13.88 -14.78 0.63
N ILE A 247 12.63 -14.84 1.08
CA ILE A 247 11.97 -13.71 1.77
C ILE A 247 12.70 -13.40 3.08
N LYS A 248 12.96 -14.41 3.92
CA LYS A 248 13.68 -14.24 5.20
C LYS A 248 15.11 -13.71 5.02
N GLU A 249 15.83 -14.23 4.02
CA GLU A 249 17.20 -13.82 3.72
C GLU A 249 17.28 -12.37 3.22
N CYS A 250 16.29 -11.94 2.43
CA CYS A 250 16.36 -10.67 1.72
C CYS A 250 15.54 -9.54 2.34
N MET A 251 14.65 -9.80 3.30
CA MET A 251 13.82 -8.74 3.89
C MET A 251 14.64 -7.68 4.62
N ASN A 252 15.75 -8.03 5.28
CA ASN A 252 16.58 -7.11 6.07
C ASN A 252 17.73 -6.45 5.29
N GLN A 253 17.65 -6.38 3.96
CA GLN A 253 18.65 -5.70 3.14
C GLN A 253 18.04 -5.18 1.84
N GLU A 254 18.60 -4.11 1.28
CA GLU A 254 18.27 -3.70 -0.08
C GLU A 254 18.70 -4.77 -1.11
N LEU A 255 17.95 -4.88 -2.20
CA LEU A 255 18.32 -5.76 -3.31
C LEU A 255 19.55 -5.20 -4.05
N LYS A 256 20.47 -6.11 -4.43
CA LYS A 256 21.78 -5.80 -5.02
C LYS A 256 21.86 -6.28 -6.47
N GLY A 257 23.00 -6.06 -7.13
CA GLY A 257 23.27 -6.62 -8.47
C GLY A 257 23.66 -8.10 -8.46
N GLU A 258 24.01 -8.67 -7.31
CA GLU A 258 24.55 -10.03 -7.17
C GLU A 258 24.12 -10.70 -5.85
N GLY A 259 24.45 -11.99 -5.69
CA GLY A 259 24.07 -12.80 -4.54
C GLY A 259 22.61 -13.31 -4.58
N SER A 260 22.12 -13.84 -3.46
CA SER A 260 20.75 -14.37 -3.34
C SER A 260 19.68 -13.28 -3.41
N CYS A 261 20.00 -12.08 -2.91
CA CYS A 261 19.11 -10.91 -2.88
C CYS A 261 19.36 -9.97 -4.06
N LYS A 262 19.48 -10.55 -5.25
CA LYS A 262 19.76 -9.81 -6.48
C LYS A 262 18.49 -9.30 -7.16
N ILE A 263 18.61 -8.18 -7.85
CA ILE A 263 17.64 -7.72 -8.85
C ILE A 263 17.65 -8.69 -10.03
N THR A 264 16.48 -9.20 -10.42
CA THR A 264 16.31 -10.08 -11.57
C THR A 264 15.26 -9.52 -12.52
N ALA A 265 15.14 -10.09 -13.72
CA ALA A 265 14.06 -9.75 -14.65
C ALA A 265 12.66 -10.09 -14.12
N ALA A 266 12.56 -10.95 -13.08
CA ALA A 266 11.30 -11.22 -12.41
C ALA A 266 10.89 -10.09 -11.46
N LEU A 267 11.83 -9.25 -10.99
CA LEU A 267 11.50 -8.05 -10.22
C LEU A 267 10.88 -7.00 -11.15
N ALA A 268 9.57 -6.86 -11.07
CA ALA A 268 8.82 -5.95 -11.93
C ALA A 268 8.86 -4.51 -11.44
N THR A 269 8.80 -4.31 -10.13
CA THR A 269 8.86 -2.99 -9.50
C THR A 269 9.59 -3.11 -8.17
N TYR A 270 10.48 -2.15 -7.88
CA TYR A 270 11.14 -2.00 -6.60
C TYR A 270 11.15 -0.54 -6.17
N LEU A 271 10.29 -0.18 -5.22
CA LEU A 271 10.18 1.19 -4.70
C LEU A 271 10.86 1.24 -3.34
N LYS A 272 12.07 1.82 -3.31
CA LYS A 272 12.88 1.96 -2.09
C LYS A 272 12.38 3.05 -1.15
N PHE A 273 11.59 3.99 -1.64
CA PHE A 273 11.19 5.19 -0.89
C PHE A 273 12.36 5.99 -0.28
N ASN A 274 13.52 5.96 -0.93
CA ASN A 274 14.76 6.64 -0.52
C ASN A 274 14.97 8.00 -1.22
N GLU A 275 13.96 8.56 -1.87
CA GLU A 275 14.08 9.81 -2.64
C GLU A 275 14.27 11.04 -1.74
N GLY A 276 13.78 11.00 -0.50
CA GLY A 276 13.89 12.10 0.46
C GLY A 276 13.15 13.38 0.08
N GLY A 277 12.36 13.40 -1.00
CA GLY A 277 11.64 14.59 -1.46
C GLY A 277 10.80 14.38 -2.72
N GLY A 278 9.94 15.36 -3.00
CA GLY A 278 9.10 15.40 -4.19
C GLY A 278 7.92 14.41 -4.16
N SER A 279 7.29 14.24 -5.32
CA SER A 279 6.09 13.40 -5.52
C SER A 279 6.31 12.22 -6.48
N THR A 280 7.50 12.11 -7.08
CA THR A 280 7.87 10.94 -7.90
C THR A 280 8.47 9.86 -7.01
N VAL A 281 7.94 8.65 -7.13
CA VAL A 281 8.50 7.45 -6.51
C VAL A 281 9.23 6.67 -7.59
N ARG A 282 10.53 6.46 -7.45
CA ARG A 282 11.36 5.84 -8.48
C ARG A 282 11.36 4.33 -8.34
N ASP A 283 11.19 3.67 -9.48
CA ASP A 283 11.40 2.24 -9.59
C ASP A 283 12.90 1.95 -9.76
N SER A 284 13.45 1.23 -8.79
CA SER A 284 14.83 0.74 -8.77
C SER A 284 15.01 -0.61 -9.48
N SER A 285 13.94 -1.18 -10.04
CA SER A 285 14.03 -2.33 -10.94
C SER A 285 14.57 -1.91 -12.32
N VAL A 286 14.79 -2.90 -13.18
CA VAL A 286 15.21 -2.66 -14.57
C VAL A 286 14.07 -2.12 -15.47
N ASN A 287 12.83 -2.07 -14.98
CA ASN A 287 11.65 -1.75 -15.80
C ASN A 287 11.25 -0.27 -15.75
N GLY A 288 11.72 0.50 -14.76
CA GLY A 288 11.46 1.93 -14.67
C GLY A 288 9.98 2.30 -14.48
N ASN A 289 9.20 1.45 -13.83
CA ASN A 289 7.78 1.65 -13.55
C ASN A 289 7.57 2.63 -12.39
N ASN A 290 7.98 3.89 -12.58
CA ASN A 290 7.91 4.93 -11.57
C ASN A 290 6.46 5.19 -11.12
N GLY A 291 6.28 5.40 -9.83
CA GLY A 291 5.02 5.81 -9.22
C GLY A 291 4.91 7.32 -9.05
N SER A 292 3.70 7.79 -8.79
CA SER A 292 3.44 9.17 -8.37
C SER A 292 2.65 9.16 -7.07
N PHE A 293 3.14 9.88 -6.07
CA PHE A 293 2.41 10.17 -4.84
C PHE A 293 1.31 11.20 -5.13
N ARG A 294 0.10 10.91 -4.66
CA ARG A 294 -1.10 11.71 -4.90
C ARG A 294 -1.97 11.72 -3.64
N TYR A 295 -2.78 12.76 -3.49
CA TYR A 295 -3.91 12.71 -2.56
C TYR A 295 -5.23 12.84 -3.30
N TYR A 296 -6.25 12.25 -2.70
CA TYR A 296 -7.62 12.38 -3.16
C TYR A 296 -8.31 13.57 -2.49
N LYS A 297 -8.88 14.47 -3.29
CA LYS A 297 -9.58 15.67 -2.85
C LYS A 297 -11.05 15.59 -3.29
N ASN A 298 -11.97 15.81 -2.35
CA ASN A 298 -13.40 15.95 -2.62
C ASN A 298 -13.84 17.40 -2.36
N ALA A 299 -14.48 18.05 -3.32
CA ALA A 299 -14.97 19.40 -3.15
C ALA A 299 -16.28 19.43 -2.34
N LYS A 300 -16.35 20.23 -1.27
CA LYS A 300 -17.55 20.34 -0.42
C LYS A 300 -18.69 21.11 -1.11
N LYS A 301 -18.37 22.02 -2.03
CA LYS A 301 -19.33 22.99 -2.62
C LYS A 301 -19.85 22.60 -4.00
N VAL A 302 -19.37 21.52 -4.61
CA VAL A 302 -19.76 21.12 -5.97
C VAL A 302 -20.80 20.01 -5.91
N LYS A 303 -22.02 20.29 -6.38
CA LYS A 303 -23.16 19.34 -6.43
C LYS A 303 -23.15 18.43 -7.67
N LYS A 304 -22.12 18.52 -8.51
CA LYS A 304 -21.99 17.72 -9.73
C LYS A 304 -21.09 16.54 -9.41
N ASP A 305 -21.47 15.35 -9.86
CA ASP A 305 -20.75 14.09 -9.64
C ASP A 305 -19.30 14.18 -10.12
N HIS A 306 -18.41 14.69 -9.27
CA HIS A 306 -16.96 14.58 -9.44
C HIS A 306 -16.60 13.18 -8.94
N ASN A 307 -17.10 12.19 -9.67
CA ASN A 307 -16.63 10.84 -9.57
C ASN A 307 -15.21 10.84 -10.10
N VAL A 308 -14.28 11.11 -9.21
CA VAL A 308 -12.86 10.83 -9.37
C VAL A 308 -12.75 9.30 -9.45
N ARG A 309 -13.11 8.76 -10.62
CA ARG A 309 -12.91 7.36 -10.95
C ARG A 309 -11.45 7.24 -11.26
N VAL A 310 -10.65 7.02 -10.24
CA VAL A 310 -9.41 6.32 -10.47
C VAL A 310 -9.82 4.84 -10.53
N GLY A 311 -9.46 4.15 -11.62
CA GLY A 311 -9.90 2.77 -11.85
C GLY A 311 -11.08 2.62 -12.81
N TYR A 312 -10.90 3.09 -14.05
CA TYR A 312 -11.47 2.54 -15.28
C TYR A 312 -11.15 3.54 -16.36
N HIS A 313 -10.03 3.41 -17.07
CA HIS A 313 -9.84 4.20 -18.30
C HIS A 313 -10.29 5.67 -18.18
N THR A 314 -9.65 6.44 -17.31
CA THR A 314 -10.06 7.83 -17.11
C THR A 314 -8.81 8.69 -17.21
N GLN A 315 -8.64 9.29 -18.40
CA GLN A 315 -8.57 10.75 -18.44
C GLN A 315 -9.51 11.22 -17.35
N VAL A 316 -8.94 11.84 -16.33
CA VAL A 316 -9.75 12.48 -15.32
C VAL A 316 -10.72 13.37 -16.10
N GLN A 317 -12.04 13.11 -16.02
CA GLN A 317 -13.00 14.05 -16.58
C GLN A 317 -12.91 15.40 -15.84
N ASP A 318 -12.26 15.40 -14.67
CA ASP A 318 -11.87 16.56 -13.89
C ASP A 318 -10.48 16.37 -13.23
N PRO A 319 -9.37 16.63 -13.95
CA PRO A 319 -8.01 16.47 -13.42
C PRO A 319 -7.71 17.34 -12.20
N GLU A 320 -8.60 18.29 -11.86
CA GLU A 320 -8.51 19.12 -10.65
C GLU A 320 -8.82 18.34 -9.36
N SER A 321 -9.36 17.12 -9.48
CA SER A 321 -9.79 16.31 -8.33
C SER A 321 -8.68 15.45 -7.68
N LEU A 322 -7.57 15.25 -8.39
CA LEU A 322 -6.33 14.67 -7.85
C LEU A 322 -5.22 15.69 -7.98
N GLU A 323 -4.91 16.37 -6.89
CA GLU A 323 -3.74 17.24 -6.85
C GLU A 323 -2.51 16.42 -6.46
N VAL A 324 -1.39 16.77 -7.10
CA VAL A 324 -0.08 16.33 -6.67
C VAL A 324 0.34 17.27 -5.54
N GLN A 325 0.50 16.75 -4.32
CA GLN A 325 1.18 17.54 -3.29
C GLN A 325 2.66 17.58 -3.63
N ASP A 326 3.22 18.78 -3.59
CA ASP A 326 4.64 18.97 -3.41
C ASP A 326 4.90 19.51 -1.99
N PRO A 327 5.68 18.83 -1.14
CA PRO A 327 6.24 17.48 -1.29
C PRO A 327 5.44 16.40 -0.53
N ALA A 328 5.63 15.13 -0.90
CA ALA A 328 5.19 14.01 -0.09
C ALA A 328 5.85 14.03 1.30
N ASN A 329 5.25 13.33 2.28
CA ASN A 329 5.80 13.25 3.63
C ASN A 329 6.84 12.13 3.69
N TRP A 330 8.11 12.52 3.73
CA TRP A 330 9.25 11.62 3.85
C TRP A 330 9.70 11.55 5.31
N VAL A 331 9.85 10.34 5.85
CA VAL A 331 10.29 10.10 7.23
C VAL A 331 11.52 9.19 7.25
N ALA A 332 12.09 8.94 8.43
CA ALA A 332 13.19 7.99 8.57
C ALA A 332 12.75 6.58 8.12
N GLY A 333 13.54 5.98 7.23
CA GLY A 333 13.27 4.66 6.68
C GLY A 333 13.49 3.51 7.66
N TYR A 334 13.21 2.30 7.22
CA TYR A 334 13.57 1.09 7.95
C TYR A 334 15.08 1.08 8.16
N PRO A 335 15.54 0.97 9.42
CA PRO A 335 16.96 0.90 9.70
C PRO A 335 17.41 -0.53 9.37
N PHE A 336 17.76 -0.78 8.12
CA PHE A 336 18.56 -1.96 7.76
C PHE A 336 19.77 -1.97 8.70
N SER A 337 19.73 -2.79 9.75
CA SER A 337 20.79 -2.80 10.75
C SER A 337 22.10 -3.16 10.04
N LYS A 338 23.12 -2.33 10.24
CA LYS A 338 24.49 -2.65 9.83
C LYS A 338 25.01 -3.86 10.61
#